data_AF-A0A433III4-F1
#
_entry.id   AF-A0A433III4-F1
#
_cell.length_a   1.000
_cell.length_b   1.000
_cell.length_c   1.000
_cell.angle_alpha   90.00
_cell.angle_beta   90.00
_cell.angle_gamma   90.00
#
_symmetry.space_group_name_H-M   'P 1'
#
loop_
_entity.id
_entity.type
_entity.pdbx_description
1 polymer ?
#
loop_
_entity_poly.entity_id
_entity_poly.type
_entity_poly.pdbx_seq_one_letter_code
_entity_poly.pdbx_strand_id
1 'polypeptide(L)' 'MMQDHIPARSHPVLYLVYATPLAGGATVTDTVAARDESEAYQKARELYPREHFDVTIYLQSADDD' A
#
# COMPACT_ATOMS: atom_id res chain seq x y z
N MET A 1 29.55 17.81 -15.56
CA MET A 1 28.71 17.90 -14.36
C MET A 1 27.37 17.27 -14.69
N MET A 2 26.96 16.34 -13.81
CA MET A 2 25.59 15.90 -13.51
C MET A 2 24.75 15.28 -14.63
N GLN A 3 24.32 14.06 -14.30
CA GLN A 3 23.64 13.06 -15.13
C GLN A 3 22.30 13.56 -15.68
N ASP A 4 22.03 13.12 -16.90
CA ASP A 4 20.71 12.99 -17.51
C ASP A 4 19.64 12.67 -16.44
N HIS A 5 18.77 13.64 -16.16
CA HIS A 5 17.58 13.43 -15.34
C HIS A 5 16.60 12.62 -16.19
N ILE A 6 16.84 11.31 -16.27
CA ILE A 6 15.84 10.35 -16.73
C ILE A 6 14.59 10.68 -15.91
N PRO A 7 13.45 11.04 -16.51
CA PRO A 7 12.22 11.18 -15.74
C PRO A 7 12.02 9.84 -15.09
N ALA A 8 12.19 9.77 -13.76
CA ALA A 8 11.99 8.54 -13.02
C ALA A 8 10.62 8.05 -13.44
N ARG A 9 10.57 6.95 -14.21
CA ARG A 9 9.34 6.19 -14.38
C ARG A 9 8.98 5.86 -12.94
N SER A 10 8.04 6.61 -12.36
CA SER A 10 7.48 6.30 -11.05
C SER A 10 6.81 4.96 -11.22
N HIS A 11 7.60 3.90 -11.06
CA HIS A 11 7.07 2.57 -11.01
C HIS A 11 6.09 2.57 -9.85
N PRO A 12 4.84 2.13 -10.08
CA PRO A 12 3.88 2.05 -9.00
C PRO A 12 4.51 1.21 -7.89
N VAL A 13 4.53 1.79 -6.69
CA VAL A 13 5.07 1.13 -5.52
C VAL A 13 3.98 0.21 -4.99
N LEU A 14 4.35 -1.03 -4.67
CA LEU A 14 3.40 -1.98 -4.12
C LEU A 14 3.34 -1.85 -2.61
N TYR A 15 2.13 -1.80 -2.08
CA TYR A 15 1.87 -1.75 -0.66
C TYR A 15 1.04 -2.97 -0.28
N LEU A 16 1.54 -3.73 0.69
CA LEU A 16 0.85 -4.86 1.26
C LEU A 16 -0.15 -4.36 2.31
N VAL A 17 -1.41 -4.73 2.15
CA VAL A 17 -2.51 -4.33 3.02
C VAL A 17 -2.97 -5.54 3.83
N TYR A 18 -3.00 -5.39 5.14
CA TYR A 18 -3.63 -6.34 6.05
C TYR A 18 -4.91 -5.72 6.60
N ALA A 19 -6.05 -6.28 6.21
CA ALA A 19 -7.36 -5.86 6.69
C ALA A 19 -7.91 -6.92 7.67
N THR A 20 -7.99 -6.55 8.94
CA THR A 20 -8.50 -7.42 10.01
C THR A 20 -9.94 -7.02 10.33
N PRO A 21 -10.93 -7.92 10.14
CA PRO A 21 -12.32 -7.65 10.47
C PRO A 21 -12.50 -7.39 11.97
N LEU A 22 -13.11 -6.27 12.33
CA LEU A 22 -13.40 -5.92 13.73
C LEU A 22 -14.41 -6.85 14.38
N ALA A 23 -15.30 -7.46 13.59
CA ALA A 23 -16.29 -8.43 14.05
C ALA A 23 -15.67 -9.79 14.47
N GLY A 24 -14.35 -9.94 14.34
CA GLY A 24 -13.66 -11.22 14.45
C GLY A 24 -13.74 -11.98 13.13
N GLY A 25 -12.60 -12.50 12.67
CA GLY A 25 -12.50 -13.18 11.39
C GLY A 25 -11.06 -13.34 10.93
N ALA A 26 -10.89 -13.96 9.76
CA ALA A 26 -9.58 -14.08 9.15
C ALA A 26 -9.14 -12.72 8.59
N THR A 27 -7.88 -12.36 8.84
CA THR A 27 -7.24 -11.20 8.22
C THR A 27 -7.14 -11.42 6.72
N VAL A 28 -7.64 -10.45 5.95
CA VAL A 28 -7.47 -10.40 4.50
C VAL A 28 -6.12 -9.76 4.21
N THR A 29 -5.33 -10.42 3.36
CA THR A 29 -4.05 -9.88 2.87
C THR A 29 -4.22 -9.53 1.41
N ASP A 30 -3.92 -8.28 1.05
CA ASP A 30 -4.12 -7.71 -0.28
C ASP A 30 -2.91 -6.86 -0.67
N THR A 31 -2.81 -6.44 -1.94
CA THR A 31 -1.71 -5.60 -2.43
C THR A 31 -2.26 -4.49 -3.30
N VAL A 32 -1.94 -3.25 -2.96
CA VAL A 32 -2.36 -2.06 -3.72
C VAL A 32 -1.15 -1.39 -4.35
N ALA A 33 -1.28 -1.06 -5.63
CA ALA A 33 -0.34 -0.20 -6.33
C ALA A 33 -0.68 1.27 -6.03
N ALA A 34 0.29 2.00 -5.48
CA ALA A 34 0.15 3.41 -5.16
C ALA A 34 1.46 4.14 -5.40
N ARG A 35 1.39 5.46 -5.60
CA ARG A 35 2.60 6.28 -5.76
C ARG A 35 3.29 6.58 -4.41
N ASP A 36 2.53 6.57 -3.32
CA ASP A 36 2.96 6.89 -1.97
C ASP A 36 2.05 6.23 -0.92
N GLU A 37 2.49 6.24 0.34
CA GLU A 37 1.78 5.59 1.46
C GLU A 37 0.39 6.21 1.68
N SER A 38 0.25 7.52 1.46
CA SER A 38 -1.03 8.21 1.62
C SER A 38 -2.05 7.76 0.58
N GLU A 39 -1.64 7.64 -0.69
CA GLU A 39 -2.48 7.08 -1.74
C GLU A 39 -2.81 5.60 -1.47
N ALA A 40 -1.84 4.80 -1.00
CA ALA A 40 -2.08 3.42 -0.59
C ALA A 40 -3.12 3.33 0.52
N TYR A 41 -3.01 4.20 1.53
CA TYR A 41 -3.95 4.26 2.65
C TYR A 41 -5.34 4.70 2.22
N GLN A 42 -5.45 5.67 1.32
CA GLN A 42 -6.72 6.08 0.77
C GLN A 42 -7.41 4.92 0.03
N LYS A 43 -6.71 4.26 -0.89
CA LYS A 43 -7.22 3.10 -1.64
C LYS A 43 -7.63 1.97 -0.70
N ALA A 44 -6.79 1.65 0.29
CA ALA A 44 -7.08 0.62 1.27
C ALA A 44 -8.34 0.94 2.09
N ARG A 45 -8.59 2.22 2.41
CA ARG A 45 -9.80 2.64 3.14
C ARG A 45 -11.07 2.64 2.30
N GLU A 46 -10.96 2.83 0.99
CA GLU A 46 -12.08 2.64 0.07
C GLU A 46 -12.50 1.17 -0.02
N LEU A 47 -11.54 0.24 0.05
CA LEU A 47 -11.79 -1.21 0.01
C LEU A 47 -12.19 -1.77 1.38
N TYR A 48 -11.56 -1.28 2.45
CA TYR A 48 -11.68 -1.79 3.82
C TYR A 48 -12.07 -0.65 4.77
N PRO A 49 -13.37 -0.33 4.86
CA PRO A 49 -13.86 0.79 5.64
C PRO A 49 -13.54 0.59 7.13
N ARG A 50 -13.16 1.68 7.79
CA ARG A 50 -12.69 1.68 9.20
C ARG A 50 -13.75 1.20 10.19
N GLU A 51 -15.03 1.34 9.84
CA GLU A 51 -16.15 0.84 10.66
C GLU A 51 -16.16 -0.69 10.78
N HIS A 52 -15.58 -1.40 9.81
CA HIS A 52 -15.62 -2.86 9.74
C HIS A 52 -14.25 -3.51 9.81
N PHE A 53 -13.19 -2.79 9.41
CA PHE A 53 -11.84 -3.33 9.30
C PHE A 53 -10.80 -2.42 9.96
N ASP A 54 -9.95 -3.04 10.78
CA ASP A 54 -8.66 -2.46 11.12
C ASP A 54 -7.67 -2.74 9.98
N VAL A 55 -7.00 -1.70 9.49
CA VAL A 55 -6.17 -1.78 8.28
C VAL A 55 -4.76 -1.34 8.63
N THR A 56 -3.80 -2.22 8.35
CA THR A 56 -2.36 -1.96 8.46
C THR A 56 -1.73 -2.10 7.08
N ILE A 57 -0.82 -1.20 6.72
CA ILE A 57 -0.20 -1.15 5.40
C ILE A 57 1.31 -1.17 5.56
N TYR A 58 1.98 -1.99 4.76
CA TYR A 58 3.43 -2.07 4.69
C TYR A 58 3.89 -1.77 3.27
N LEU A 59 4.91 -0.93 3.15
CA LEU A 59 5.60 -0.74 1.88
C LEU A 59 6.26 -2.06 1.48
N GLN A 60 5.81 -2.64 0.37
CA GLN A 60 6.45 -3.78 -0.25
C GLN A 60 7.55 -3.25 -1.19
N SER A 61 8.60 -2.68 -0.59
CA SER A 61 9.82 -2.42 -1.33
C SER A 61 10.47 -3.75 -1.65
N ALA A 62 10.73 -4.00 -2.94
CA ALA A 62 11.58 -5.10 -3.39
C ALA A 62 13.08 -4.81 -3.21
N ASP A 63 13.42 -3.76 -2.45
CA ASP A 63 14.78 -3.29 -2.20
C ASP A 63 15.23 -3.77 -0.81
N ASP A 64 15.44 -5.08 -0.72
CA ASP A 64 16.31 -5.72 0.26
C ASP A 64 17.55 -6.13 -0.55
N ASP A 65 18.45 -5.17 -0.84
CA ASP A 65 19.80 -5.41 -1.40
C ASP A 65 20.85 -4.84 -0.45
#